data_AF-A0A846GPR5-F1
#
_entry.id   AF-A0A846GPR5-F1
#
_cell.length_a   1.000
_cell.length_b   1.000
_cell.length_c   1.000
_cell.angle_alpha   90.00
_cell.angle_beta   90.00
_cell.angle_gamma   90.00
#
_symmetry.space_group_name_H-M   'P 1'
#
loop_
_entity.id
_entity.type
_entity.pdbx_description
1 polymer ?
#
loop_
_entity_poly.entity_id
_entity_poly.type
_entity_poly.pdbx_seq_one_letter_code
_entity_poly.pdbx_strand_id
1 'polypeptide(L)'
;MRLSQLEVVPHPYYHKPGRPRIGQPPDGYHYRLQGTLKVKQEVVALARRRAGRFVQATNVLESKQLSPEEILCEYKGQQCTERGFRFLKDPM
;
A
#
# COMPACT_ATOMS: atom_id res chain seq x y z
N MET A 1 8.69 -3.27 -5.45
CA MET A 1 9.74 -2.25 -5.15
C MET A 1 11.02 -2.60 -5.91
N ARG A 2 11.89 -1.64 -6.20
CA ARG A 2 13.24 -1.80 -6.78
C ARG A 2 14.20 -0.97 -5.94
N LEU A 3 15.32 -1.55 -5.52
CA LEU A 3 16.39 -0.83 -4.85
C LEU A 3 17.23 -0.08 -5.90
N SER A 4 17.60 1.16 -5.60
CA SER A 4 18.41 2.04 -6.45
C SER A 4 19.39 2.84 -5.60
N GLN A 5 20.40 3.46 -6.23
CA GLN A 5 21.42 4.25 -5.52
C GLN A 5 22.10 3.43 -4.40
N LEU A 6 22.47 2.19 -4.71
CA LEU A 6 23.09 1.28 -3.76
C LEU A 6 24.54 1.71 -3.51
N GLU A 7 24.87 1.96 -2.26
CA GLU A 7 26.21 2.31 -1.80
C GLU A 7 26.59 1.49 -0.56
N VAL A 8 27.88 1.19 -0.44
CA VAL A 8 28.45 0.57 0.76
C VAL A 8 28.94 1.68 1.68
N VAL A 9 28.35 1.80 2.86
CA VAL A 9 28.69 2.84 3.83
C VAL A 9 29.49 2.22 4.98
N PRO A 10 30.70 2.74 5.28
CA PRO A 10 31.46 2.32 6.44
C PRO A 10 30.83 2.85 7.73
N HIS A 11 30.75 2.00 8.75
CA HIS A 11 30.29 2.33 10.08
C HIS A 11 31.42 2.04 11.07
N PRO A 12 32.03 3.07 11.69
CA PRO A 12 33.11 2.86 12.65
C PRO A 12 32.59 2.18 13.91
N TYR A 13 33.43 1.37 14.55
CA TYR A 13 33.18 0.83 15.89
C TYR A 13 34.36 1.09 16.84
N TYR A 14 34.07 1.03 18.13
CA TYR A 14 35.01 1.28 19.23
C TYR A 14 34.74 0.24 20.31
N HIS A 15 35.76 -0.50 20.74
CA HIS A 15 35.62 -1.57 21.73
C HIS A 15 35.35 -1.02 23.13
N LYS A 16 35.86 0.17 23.44
CA LYS A 16 35.66 0.78 24.75
C LYS A 16 34.24 1.33 24.86
N PRO A 17 33.55 1.08 26.00
CA PRO A 17 32.23 1.62 26.23
C PRO A 17 32.27 3.16 26.35
N GLY A 18 31.21 3.81 25.88
CA GLY A 18 31.04 5.26 25.95
C GLY A 18 31.31 5.99 24.62
N ARG A 19 31.08 7.30 24.62
CA ARG A 19 31.31 8.15 23.44
C ARG A 19 32.82 8.25 23.16
N PRO A 20 33.27 8.05 21.90
CA PRO A 20 34.68 8.25 21.54
C PRO A 20 35.16 9.66 21.89
N ARG A 21 36.45 9.78 22.24
CA ARG A 21 37.06 11.11 22.45
C ARG A 21 37.12 11.88 21.13
N ILE A 22 37.09 13.20 21.20
CA ILE A 22 37.23 14.06 20.02
C ILE A 22 38.58 13.75 19.34
N GLY A 23 38.53 13.40 18.05
CA GLY A 23 39.71 13.04 17.26
C GLY A 23 40.23 11.61 17.44
N GLN A 24 39.58 10.77 18.25
CA GLN A 24 39.97 9.36 18.39
C GLN A 24 39.69 8.59 17.09
N PRO A 25 40.67 7.87 16.51
CA PRO A 25 40.43 7.01 15.36
C PRO A 25 39.58 5.78 15.75
N PRO A 26 38.73 5.27 14.86
CA PRO A 26 38.00 4.01 15.06
C PRO A 26 38.92 2.81 15.25
N ASP A 27 38.46 1.81 16.01
CA ASP A 27 39.18 0.53 16.13
C ASP A 27 38.99 -0.35 14.86
N GLY A 28 37.95 -0.06 14.09
CA GLY A 28 37.67 -0.70 12.81
C GLY A 28 36.34 -0.23 12.22
N TYR A 29 35.92 -0.88 11.13
CA TYR A 29 34.68 -0.56 10.43
C TYR A 29 33.85 -1.81 10.17
N HIS A 30 32.55 -1.70 10.42
CA HIS A 30 31.54 -2.54 9.78
C HIS A 30 31.07 -1.87 8.48
N TYR A 31 30.48 -2.63 7.59
CA TYR A 31 29.94 -2.10 6.34
C TYR A 31 28.46 -2.39 6.27
N ARG A 32 27.67 -1.39 5.86
CA ARG A 32 26.24 -1.54 5.60
C ARG A 32 25.92 -1.10 4.19
N LEU A 33 24.91 -1.74 3.59
CA LEU A 33 24.34 -1.28 2.35
C LEU A 33 23.31 -0.19 2.62
N GLN A 34 23.43 0.92 1.93
CA GLN A 34 22.47 2.00 1.93
C GLN A 34 21.94 2.20 0.51
N GLY A 35 20.67 2.55 0.38
CA GLY A 35 20.08 2.82 -0.93
C GLY A 35 18.63 3.26 -0.82
N THR A 36 18.08 3.70 -1.95
CA THR A 36 16.72 4.22 -2.04
C THR A 36 15.79 3.19 -2.66
N LEU A 37 14.71 2.88 -1.95
CA LEU A 37 13.67 2.00 -2.43
C LEU A 37 12.68 2.78 -3.31
N LYS A 38 12.50 2.36 -4.56
CA LYS A 38 11.54 2.95 -5.51
C LYS A 38 10.42 1.97 -5.83
N VAL A 39 9.21 2.49 -6.00
CA VAL A 39 8.07 1.68 -6.43
C VAL A 39 8.26 1.25 -7.87
N LYS A 40 7.97 -0.02 -8.18
CA LYS A 40 7.95 -0.52 -9.57
C LYS A 40 6.59 -0.16 -10.17
N GLN A 41 6.50 1.01 -10.81
CA GLN A 41 5.23 1.54 -11.33
C GLN A 41 4.56 0.60 -12.32
N GLU A 42 5.33 -0.11 -13.16
CA GLU A 42 4.81 -1.11 -14.11
C GLU A 42 4.05 -2.26 -13.42
N VAL A 43 4.59 -2.76 -12.31
CA VAL A 43 3.95 -3.83 -11.52
C VAL A 43 2.66 -3.32 -10.88
N VAL A 44 2.69 -2.09 -10.36
CA VAL A 44 1.49 -1.45 -9.80
C VAL A 44 0.43 -1.25 -10.88
N ALA A 45 0.81 -0.77 -12.06
CA ALA A 45 -0.11 -0.57 -13.19
C ALA A 45 -0.72 -1.91 -13.65
N LEU A 46 0.08 -2.97 -13.73
CA LEU A 46 -0.42 -4.30 -14.05
C LEU A 46 -1.41 -4.81 -13.00
N ALA A 47 -1.12 -4.64 -11.71
CA ALA A 47 -2.03 -5.02 -10.63
C ALA A 47 -3.35 -4.21 -10.69
N ARG A 48 -3.28 -2.90 -10.95
CA ARG A 48 -4.46 -2.04 -11.14
C ARG A 48 -5.33 -2.48 -12.31
N ARG A 49 -4.76 -3.00 -13.39
CA ARG A 49 -5.55 -3.55 -14.51
C ARG A 49 -6.40 -4.75 -14.07
N ARG A 50 -5.87 -5.58 -13.17
CA ARG A 50 -6.55 -6.77 -12.62
C ARG A 50 -7.54 -6.44 -11.50
N ALA A 51 -7.57 -5.21 -11.00
CA ALA A 51 -8.54 -4.81 -9.99
C ALA A 51 -9.97 -4.95 -10.55
N GLY A 52 -10.87 -5.52 -9.74
CA GLY A 52 -12.29 -5.57 -10.06
C GLY A 52 -12.86 -4.16 -10.24
N ARG A 53 -13.79 -4.01 -11.19
CA ARG A 53 -14.45 -2.74 -11.50
C ARG A 53 -15.94 -2.88 -11.29
N PHE A 54 -16.57 -1.81 -10.84
CA PHE A 54 -18.02 -1.68 -10.85
C PHE A 54 -18.41 -0.88 -12.10
N VAL A 55 -19.36 -1.40 -12.86
CA VAL A 55 -20.05 -0.63 -13.91
C VAL A 55 -21.47 -0.45 -13.40
N GLN A 56 -21.83 0.79 -13.09
CA GLN A 56 -23.14 1.12 -12.52
C GLN A 56 -23.86 2.06 -13.49
N ALA A 57 -25.04 1.64 -13.93
CA ALA A 57 -25.93 2.47 -14.71
C ALA A 57 -26.95 3.09 -13.77
N THR A 58 -27.13 4.41 -13.85
CA THR A 58 -28.12 5.17 -13.08
C THR A 58 -28.98 6.00 -14.01
N ASN A 59 -30.25 6.21 -13.63
CA ASN A 59 -31.18 7.09 -14.32
C ASN A 59 -31.00 8.57 -13.92
N VAL A 60 -30.05 8.87 -13.04
CA VAL A 60 -29.71 10.24 -12.66
C VAL A 60 -28.98 10.91 -13.82
N LEU A 61 -29.66 11.85 -14.46
CA LEU A 61 -29.17 12.57 -15.63
C LEU A 61 -28.15 13.66 -15.25
N GLU A 62 -28.29 14.24 -14.06
CA GLU A 62 -27.39 15.29 -13.57
C GLU A 62 -26.17 14.67 -12.89
N SER A 63 -25.01 14.82 -13.53
CA SER A 63 -23.72 14.29 -13.10
C SER A 63 -23.26 14.74 -11.70
N LYS A 64 -23.74 15.89 -11.21
CA LYS A 64 -23.39 16.43 -9.90
C LYS A 64 -24.35 16.05 -8.78
N GLN A 65 -25.48 15.42 -9.11
CA GLN A 65 -26.51 15.06 -8.14
C GLN A 65 -26.10 13.85 -7.28
N LEU A 66 -25.25 12.97 -7.81
CA LEU A 66 -24.71 11.83 -7.10
C LEU A 66 -23.23 11.61 -7.45
N SER A 67 -22.38 11.54 -6.44
CA SER A 67 -20.98 11.18 -6.60
C SER A 67 -20.81 9.68 -6.90
N PRO A 68 -19.72 9.26 -7.56
CA PRO A 68 -19.38 7.85 -7.74
C PRO A 68 -19.31 7.06 -6.41
N GLU A 69 -18.86 7.70 -5.34
CA GLU A 69 -18.77 7.12 -4.00
C GLU A 69 -20.15 6.84 -3.40
N GLU A 70 -21.09 7.78 -3.52
CA GLU A 70 -22.47 7.61 -3.07
C GLU A 70 -23.17 6.51 -3.87
N ILE A 71 -23.01 6.50 -5.19
CA ILE A 71 -23.54 5.46 -6.07
C ILE A 71 -23.02 4.07 -5.65
N LEU A 72 -21.72 3.95 -5.38
CA LEU A 72 -21.13 2.70 -4.91
C LEU A 72 -21.62 2.28 -3.52
N CYS A 73 -21.80 3.23 -2.61
CA CYS A 73 -22.32 2.97 -1.26
C CYS A 73 -23.75 2.40 -1.33
N GLU A 74 -24.64 3.06 -2.06
CA GLU A 74 -26.04 2.64 -2.24
C GLU A 74 -26.12 1.25 -2.89
N TYR A 75 -25.35 1.02 -3.95
CA TYR A 75 -25.29 -0.29 -4.61
C TYR A 75 -24.83 -1.41 -3.66
N LYS A 76 -23.82 -1.15 -2.82
CA LYS A 76 -23.33 -2.12 -1.83
C LYS A 76 -24.31 -2.36 -0.68
N GLY A 77 -25.11 -1.35 -0.32
CA GLY A 77 -26.16 -1.45 0.69
C GLY A 77 -27.29 -2.42 0.32
N GLN A 78 -27.54 -2.64 -0.98
CA GLN A 78 -28.57 -3.56 -1.48
C GLN A 78 -28.31 -5.04 -1.11
N GLN A 79 -27.09 -5.40 -0.71
CA GLN A 79 -26.73 -6.77 -0.32
C GLN A 79 -27.49 -7.29 0.93
N CYS A 80 -28.09 -6.39 1.72
CA CYS A 80 -28.91 -6.79 2.87
C CYS A 80 -30.18 -7.57 2.45
N THR A 81 -30.77 -7.25 1.31
CA THR A 81 -32.00 -7.87 0.82
C THR A 81 -31.80 -9.36 0.51
N GLU A 82 -30.65 -9.73 -0.07
CA GLU A 82 -30.35 -11.15 -0.39
C GLU A 82 -30.19 -12.02 0.87
N ARG A 83 -29.65 -11.45 1.96
CA ARG A 83 -29.59 -12.14 3.27
C ARG A 83 -30.98 -12.32 3.88
N GLY A 84 -31.84 -11.32 3.76
CA GLY A 84 -33.21 -11.34 4.30
C GLY A 84 -34.10 -12.41 3.65
N PHE A 85 -33.87 -12.74 2.37
CA PHE A 85 -34.61 -13.78 1.65
C PHE A 85 -33.92 -15.14 1.61
N ARG A 86 -32.87 -15.36 2.41
CA ARG A 86 -32.21 -16.67 2.48
C ARG A 86 -33.18 -17.78 2.91
N PHE A 87 -34.19 -17.45 3.72
CA PHE A 87 -35.25 -18.38 4.11
C PHE A 87 -36.09 -18.91 2.93
N LEU A 88 -36.25 -18.15 1.84
CA LEU A 88 -36.96 -18.62 0.63
C LEU A 88 -36.08 -19.54 -0.22
N LYS A 89 -34.76 -19.45 -0.08
CA LYS A 89 -33.79 -20.21 -0.87
C LYS A 89 -33.28 -21.47 -0.16
N ASP A 90 -33.38 -21.50 1.17
CA ASP A 90 -32.94 -22.61 2.01
C ASP A 90 -33.92 -22.72 3.20
N PRO A 91 -35.08 -23.36 2.98
CA PRO A 91 -36.07 -23.55 4.03
C PRO A 91 -35.58 -24.70 4.92
N MET A 92 -35.09 -24.37 6.12
CA MET A 92 -35.16 -25.33 7.24
C MET A 92 -36.53 -25.27 7.87
#